data_AF-A0A7X8GUQ2-F1
#
_entry.id   AF-A0A7X8GUQ2-F1
#
_cell.length_a   1.000
_cell.length_b   1.000
_cell.length_c   1.000
_cell.angle_alpha   90.00
_cell.angle_beta   90.00
_cell.angle_gamma   90.00
#
_symmetry.space_group_name_H-M   'P 1'
#
loop_
_entity.id
_entity.type
_entity.pdbx_description
1 polymer ?
#
loop_
_entity_poly.entity_id
_entity_poly.type
_entity_poly.pdbx_seq_one_letter_code
_entity_poly.pdbx_strand_id
1 'polypeptide(L)'
;MTYPIMAYLAILDSDMYGSMAYSEAFKARYTDPPLLTPKHDTQEELFDILLRELEETINTLTNPVTFEGRDITQVSLGKQDLIYDGDVAKWAKFANSLRLKIAVRLLHADKEKAFSIAQDVMNSSAGILSGLNDDFVYNAGSKFYHFNDQVSPGTITKHLTEFMIENRDPRIRFFFNKNSFNSRVVQAYFDAQAANPNSPNVPSYILEQVNYSEVDGKKVFESWKAPGEPWVRYHGVPAQINDNLKSEYREYFDPQGNLFKITLNGQERTYNPLSSFNHEMLKGNLNYTFPDAPGAPVVEDIEPHAWYGLYFSTAEVYLYLTELRLLGATIAIDPATYFEDAVRLSVQAYDRMAGLNQIPYYSAPYDTEHGKAIKLENGEVEQLVSQPAYQLTGDRATDLEKVYIQQHIHFTHLPADMFSAMRRSGVPTYDSEILPFLPFADNYVLPRRFNVNEPLESDKMYDIVLESYRQQGYTMSTTDVNRLNSERVWYDKEAPEFGQGPNL
;
A
#
# COMPACT_ATOMS: atom_id res chain seq x y z
N MET A 1 24.42 8.95 1.24
CA MET A 1 23.24 8.60 2.08
C MET A 1 22.06 9.55 1.86
N THR A 2 22.26 10.85 1.61
CA THR A 2 21.15 11.81 1.42
C THR A 2 20.43 11.69 0.07
N TYR A 3 21.17 11.53 -1.03
CA TYR A 3 20.57 11.45 -2.37
C TYR A 3 19.51 10.36 -2.53
N PRO A 4 19.66 9.11 -2.03
CA PRO A 4 18.60 8.11 -2.14
C PRO A 4 17.28 8.54 -1.47
N ILE A 5 17.34 9.25 -0.35
CA ILE A 5 16.15 9.76 0.33
C ILE A 5 15.51 10.88 -0.50
N MET A 6 16.33 11.79 -1.01
CA MET A 6 15.85 12.88 -1.88
C MET A 6 15.20 12.32 -3.16
N ALA A 7 15.83 11.34 -3.81
CA ALA A 7 15.31 10.68 -4.98
C ALA A 7 13.99 9.98 -4.71
N TYR A 8 13.87 9.26 -3.59
CA TYR A 8 12.62 8.61 -3.18
C TYR A 8 11.48 9.63 -3.06
N LEU A 9 11.71 10.75 -2.36
CA LEU A 9 10.72 11.80 -2.18
C LEU A 9 10.38 12.54 -3.49
N ALA A 10 11.39 12.80 -4.34
CA ALA A 10 11.19 13.46 -5.63
C ALA A 10 10.38 12.58 -6.60
N ILE A 11 10.59 11.27 -6.62
CA ILE A 11 9.78 10.33 -7.41
C ILE A 11 8.33 10.40 -6.96
N LEU A 12 8.05 10.38 -5.65
CA LEU A 12 6.68 10.43 -5.13
C LEU A 12 5.94 11.71 -5.55
N ASP A 13 6.59 12.87 -5.46
CA ASP A 13 5.99 14.14 -5.84
C ASP A 13 5.83 14.27 -7.36
N SER A 14 6.87 13.92 -8.11
CA SER A 14 6.87 13.96 -9.57
C SER A 14 5.85 12.99 -10.18
N ASP A 15 5.65 11.81 -9.59
CA ASP A 15 4.62 10.86 -10.02
C ASP A 15 3.21 11.50 -9.99
N MET A 16 2.94 12.49 -9.13
CA MET A 16 1.64 13.16 -9.02
C MET A 16 1.53 14.44 -9.86
N TYR A 17 2.61 15.23 -9.90
CA TYR A 17 2.61 16.61 -10.43
C TYR A 17 3.55 16.84 -11.63
N GLY A 18 4.42 15.89 -11.94
CA GLY A 18 5.38 15.98 -13.03
C GLY A 18 6.61 16.85 -12.71
N SER A 19 6.85 17.89 -13.50
CA SER A 19 8.03 18.76 -13.38
C SER A 19 8.09 19.50 -12.05
N MET A 20 9.28 19.62 -11.45
CA MET A 20 9.47 20.26 -10.14
C MET A 20 10.82 20.98 -10.04
N ALA A 21 10.94 21.93 -9.11
CA ALA A 21 12.24 22.50 -8.78
C ALA A 21 13.08 21.49 -7.98
N TYR A 22 14.19 21.00 -8.56
CA TYR A 22 15.08 20.04 -7.91
C TYR A 22 16.56 20.43 -8.01
N SER A 23 17.14 20.52 -9.21
CA SER A 23 18.58 20.72 -9.42
C SER A 23 19.09 22.07 -8.90
N GLU A 24 18.22 23.08 -8.99
CA GLU A 24 18.47 24.44 -8.51
C GLU A 24 17.83 24.70 -7.13
N ALA A 25 17.06 23.76 -6.60
CA ALA A 25 16.48 23.88 -5.27
C ALA A 25 17.58 23.94 -4.20
N PHE A 26 17.29 24.64 -3.10
CA PHE A 26 18.19 24.83 -1.96
C PHE A 26 19.56 25.49 -2.30
N LYS A 27 19.70 26.10 -3.49
CA LYS A 27 20.93 26.80 -3.91
C LYS A 27 21.05 28.24 -3.41
N ALA A 28 20.02 28.81 -2.80
CA ALA A 28 20.01 30.22 -2.36
C ALA A 28 21.24 30.62 -1.50
N ARG A 29 21.73 29.73 -0.64
CA ARG A 29 22.91 29.99 0.22
C ARG A 29 24.25 29.85 -0.52
N TYR A 30 24.25 29.25 -1.72
CA TYR A 30 25.44 28.82 -2.44
C TYR A 30 25.69 29.60 -3.73
N THR A 31 24.89 30.63 -4.03
CA THR A 31 25.07 31.50 -5.20
C THR A 31 25.18 32.97 -4.77
N ASP A 32 25.81 33.79 -5.62
CA ASP A 32 25.87 35.24 -5.44
C ASP A 32 25.49 35.94 -6.77
N PRO A 33 24.32 36.59 -6.87
CA PRO A 33 23.31 36.76 -5.81
C PRO A 33 22.59 35.45 -5.43
N PRO A 34 21.88 35.40 -4.29
CA PRO A 34 21.09 34.24 -3.88
C PRO A 34 20.06 33.81 -4.94
N LEU A 35 20.07 32.53 -5.32
CA LEU A 35 19.11 31.95 -6.26
C LEU A 35 17.78 31.73 -5.55
N LEU A 36 16.86 32.69 -5.73
CA LEU A 36 15.52 32.68 -5.12
C LEU A 36 14.43 32.17 -6.08
N THR A 37 14.79 31.90 -7.33
CA THR A 37 13.87 31.48 -8.38
C THR A 37 14.42 30.26 -9.12
N PRO A 38 14.50 29.09 -8.45
CA PRO A 38 15.07 27.89 -9.07
C PRO A 38 14.21 27.43 -10.24
N LYS A 39 14.84 26.97 -11.33
CA LYS A 39 14.11 26.37 -12.46
C LYS A 39 13.32 25.13 -12.01
N HIS A 40 12.28 24.80 -12.77
CA HIS A 40 11.65 23.49 -12.70
C HIS A 40 12.35 22.57 -13.70
N ASP A 41 12.90 21.46 -13.21
CA ASP A 41 13.38 20.37 -14.05
C ASP A 41 12.17 19.66 -14.65
N THR A 42 12.22 19.38 -15.95
CA THR A 42 11.20 18.52 -16.57
C THR A 42 11.26 17.12 -15.93
N GLN A 43 10.15 16.38 -15.93
CA GLN A 43 10.14 15.04 -15.35
C GLN A 43 11.17 14.09 -16.00
N GLU A 44 11.42 14.24 -17.30
CA GLU A 44 12.47 13.51 -18.01
C GLU A 44 13.87 13.86 -17.49
N GLU A 45 14.22 15.15 -17.46
CA GLU A 45 15.49 15.64 -16.90
C GLU A 45 15.67 15.24 -15.44
N LEU A 46 14.59 15.30 -14.65
CA LEU A 46 14.58 14.91 -13.25
C LEU A 46 15.00 13.46 -13.09
N PHE A 47 14.40 12.52 -13.82
CA PHE A 47 14.77 11.11 -13.73
C PHE A 47 16.25 10.86 -14.07
N ASP A 48 16.81 11.61 -15.02
CA ASP A 48 18.25 11.54 -15.33
C ASP A 48 19.13 12.09 -14.22
N ILE A 49 18.71 13.19 -13.59
CA ILE A 49 19.38 13.73 -12.41
C ILE A 49 19.36 12.70 -11.28
N LEU A 50 18.20 12.11 -10.98
CA LEU A 50 18.04 11.15 -9.91
C LEU A 50 18.88 9.89 -10.15
N LEU A 51 18.86 9.33 -11.36
CA LEU A 51 19.68 8.16 -11.71
C LEU A 51 21.17 8.44 -11.50
N ARG A 52 21.65 9.60 -11.95
CA ARG A 52 23.04 10.03 -11.75
C ARG A 52 23.39 10.17 -10.27
N GLU A 53 22.54 10.82 -9.47
CA GLU A 53 22.77 10.99 -8.03
C GLU A 53 22.78 9.65 -7.26
N LEU A 54 21.96 8.69 -7.69
CA LEU A 54 21.97 7.33 -7.14
C LEU A 54 23.26 6.59 -7.51
N GLU A 55 23.73 6.70 -8.75
CA GLU A 55 25.01 6.12 -9.19
C GLU A 55 26.21 6.76 -8.47
N GLU A 56 26.24 8.08 -8.34
CA GLU A 56 27.25 8.81 -7.55
C GLU A 56 27.25 8.32 -6.10
N THR A 57 26.07 8.08 -5.53
CA THR A 57 25.94 7.51 -4.18
C THR A 57 26.53 6.11 -4.09
N ILE A 58 26.18 5.23 -5.03
CA ILE A 58 26.71 3.85 -5.07
C ILE A 58 28.24 3.89 -5.16
N ASN A 59 28.78 4.67 -6.09
CA ASN A 59 30.22 4.81 -6.29
C ASN A 59 30.92 5.31 -5.02
N THR A 60 30.35 6.31 -4.36
CA THR A 60 30.88 6.91 -3.12
C THR A 60 30.81 5.98 -1.90
N LEU A 61 29.82 5.09 -1.84
CA LEU A 61 29.64 4.17 -0.71
C LEU A 61 30.42 2.86 -0.88
N THR A 62 30.73 2.48 -2.12
CA THR A 62 31.39 1.20 -2.43
C THR A 62 32.89 1.31 -2.71
N ASN A 63 33.40 2.53 -2.93
CA ASN A 63 34.81 2.77 -3.24
C ASN A 63 35.43 3.82 -2.31
N PRO A 64 36.75 3.77 -2.07
CA PRO A 64 37.48 4.91 -1.51
C PRO A 64 37.32 6.14 -2.41
N VAL A 65 37.18 7.32 -1.79
CA VAL A 65 37.11 8.59 -2.52
C VAL A 65 38.43 9.32 -2.36
N THR A 66 39.11 9.62 -3.47
CA THR A 66 40.33 10.43 -3.42
C THR A 66 39.96 11.91 -3.36
N PHE A 67 40.31 12.58 -2.25
CA PHE A 67 40.14 14.02 -2.08
C PHE A 67 41.48 14.65 -1.72
N GLU A 68 41.89 15.66 -2.49
CA GLU A 68 43.20 16.34 -2.34
C GLU A 68 44.40 15.36 -2.31
N GLY A 69 44.36 14.33 -3.15
CA GLY A 69 45.44 13.33 -3.25
C GLY A 69 45.49 12.34 -2.08
N ARG A 70 44.46 12.29 -1.23
CA ARG A 70 44.33 11.30 -0.15
C ARG A 70 43.08 10.45 -0.36
N ASP A 71 43.24 9.14 -0.24
CA ASP A 71 42.09 8.24 -0.22
C ASP A 71 41.38 8.35 1.13
N ILE A 72 40.11 8.76 1.06
CA ILE A 72 39.21 8.87 2.20
C ILE A 72 38.27 7.67 2.15
N THR A 73 38.29 6.89 3.22
CA THR A 73 37.31 5.82 3.44
C THR A 73 36.04 6.38 4.06
N GLN A 74 34.91 5.71 3.86
CA GLN A 74 33.65 6.10 4.49
C GLN A 74 33.74 6.16 6.02
N VAL A 75 33.08 7.17 6.59
CA VAL A 75 32.91 7.31 8.04
C VAL A 75 31.57 6.71 8.42
N SER A 76 31.56 5.73 9.33
CA SER A 76 30.30 5.20 9.84
C SER A 76 29.62 6.21 10.75
N LEU A 77 28.33 6.44 10.52
CA LEU A 77 27.48 7.24 11.39
C LEU A 77 27.00 6.46 12.63
N GLY A 78 27.22 5.14 12.68
CA GLY A 78 26.68 4.26 13.71
C GLY A 78 25.19 4.52 13.95
N LYS A 79 24.79 4.59 15.23
CA LYS A 79 23.40 4.84 15.65
C LYS A 79 22.84 6.23 15.31
N GLN A 80 23.64 7.13 14.71
CA GLN A 80 23.12 8.40 14.19
C GLN A 80 22.37 8.19 12.86
N ASP A 81 22.62 7.07 12.18
CA ASP A 81 21.78 6.59 11.09
C ASP A 81 20.64 5.75 11.66
N LEU A 82 19.42 6.28 11.56
CA LEU A 82 18.20 5.68 12.13
C LEU A 82 17.61 4.55 11.27
N ILE A 83 18.20 4.27 10.10
CA ILE A 83 17.69 3.27 9.15
C ILE A 83 18.54 2.00 9.20
N TYR A 84 19.86 2.15 9.00
CA TYR A 84 20.76 1.01 8.86
C TYR A 84 21.91 1.00 9.88
N ASP A 85 21.81 1.76 10.97
CA ASP A 85 22.80 1.82 12.05
C ASP A 85 24.24 2.09 11.54
N GLY A 86 24.37 2.81 10.43
CA GLY A 86 25.65 3.18 9.81
C GLY A 86 26.23 2.14 8.86
N ASP A 87 25.45 1.12 8.48
CA ASP A 87 25.81 0.14 7.45
C ASP A 87 25.69 0.75 6.05
N VAL A 88 26.83 1.22 5.53
CA VAL A 88 26.95 1.82 4.20
C VAL A 88 26.61 0.86 3.06
N ALA A 89 26.77 -0.46 3.25
CA ALA A 89 26.48 -1.43 2.21
C ALA A 89 24.97 -1.54 1.98
N LYS A 90 24.16 -1.46 3.04
CA LYS A 90 22.70 -1.39 2.91
C LYS A 90 22.24 -0.11 2.24
N TRP A 91 22.88 1.03 2.52
CA TRP A 91 22.61 2.27 1.78
C TRP A 91 22.95 2.16 0.29
N ALA A 92 24.05 1.49 -0.07
CA ALA A 92 24.41 1.25 -1.46
C ALA A 92 23.41 0.32 -2.17
N LYS A 93 22.96 -0.75 -1.50
CA LYS A 93 21.88 -1.63 -1.99
C LYS A 93 20.58 -0.85 -2.20
N PHE A 94 20.18 -0.02 -1.23
CA PHE A 94 18.99 0.81 -1.34
C PHE A 94 19.08 1.77 -2.53
N ALA A 95 20.20 2.47 -2.69
CA ALA A 95 20.41 3.36 -3.82
C ALA A 95 20.33 2.63 -5.17
N ASN A 96 20.94 1.45 -5.27
CA ASN A 96 20.92 0.65 -6.49
C ASN A 96 19.53 0.09 -6.79
N SER A 97 18.80 -0.38 -5.78
CA SER A 97 17.44 -0.87 -5.94
C SER A 97 16.43 0.22 -6.27
N LEU A 98 16.61 1.45 -5.76
CA LEU A 98 15.71 2.56 -6.07
C LEU A 98 15.73 2.95 -7.56
N ARG A 99 16.84 2.69 -8.27
CA ARG A 99 16.94 2.86 -9.73
C ARG A 99 15.90 2.01 -10.48
N LEU A 100 15.48 0.86 -9.93
CA LEU A 100 14.43 0.03 -10.52
C LEU A 100 13.05 0.69 -10.45
N LYS A 101 12.77 1.51 -9.42
CA LYS A 101 11.52 2.28 -9.35
C LYS A 101 11.43 3.26 -10.53
N ILE A 102 12.53 3.95 -10.84
CA ILE A 102 12.65 4.81 -12.03
C ILE A 102 12.55 3.98 -13.32
N ALA A 103 13.26 2.85 -13.40
CA ALA A 103 13.23 1.97 -14.57
C ALA A 103 11.80 1.54 -14.92
N VAL A 104 11.01 1.11 -13.94
CA VAL A 104 9.62 0.75 -14.22
C VAL A 104 8.81 1.97 -14.66
N ARG A 105 9.04 3.19 -14.13
CA ARG A 105 8.34 4.40 -14.62
C ARG A 105 8.62 4.69 -16.09
N LEU A 106 9.84 4.41 -16.55
CA LEU A 106 10.26 4.64 -17.93
C LEU A 106 9.70 3.64 -18.95
N LEU A 107 9.01 2.56 -18.54
CA LEU A 107 8.62 1.47 -19.44
C LEU A 107 7.80 1.88 -20.68
N HIS A 108 7.02 2.96 -20.59
CA HIS A 108 6.21 3.47 -21.72
C HIS A 108 6.82 4.70 -22.39
N ALA A 109 7.73 5.41 -21.72
CA ALA A 109 8.37 6.61 -22.26
C ALA A 109 9.70 6.29 -22.96
N ASP A 110 10.50 5.40 -22.38
CA ASP A 110 11.79 4.95 -22.88
C ASP A 110 12.09 3.52 -22.38
N LYS A 111 11.51 2.54 -23.08
CA LYS A 111 11.61 1.11 -22.73
C LYS A 111 13.04 0.59 -22.82
N GLU A 112 13.83 1.09 -23.77
CA GLU A 112 15.23 0.67 -23.94
C GLU A 112 16.08 1.10 -22.74
N LYS A 113 15.92 2.35 -22.30
CA LYS A 113 16.59 2.87 -21.09
C LYS A 113 16.12 2.15 -19.83
N ALA A 114 14.83 1.86 -19.69
CA ALA A 114 14.31 1.06 -18.59
C ALA A 114 15.03 -0.30 -18.48
N PHE A 115 15.22 -0.99 -19.61
CA PHE A 115 15.91 -2.27 -19.65
C PHE A 115 17.41 -2.15 -19.39
N SER A 116 18.06 -1.10 -19.89
CA SER A 116 19.47 -0.81 -19.58
C SER A 116 19.67 -0.61 -18.09
N ILE A 117 18.82 0.20 -17.44
CA ILE A 117 18.90 0.45 -15.99
C ILE A 117 18.75 -0.87 -15.22
N ALA A 118 17.79 -1.71 -15.60
CA ALA A 118 17.59 -3.01 -14.95
C ALA A 118 18.83 -3.91 -15.05
N GLN A 119 19.47 -3.94 -16.22
CA GLN A 119 20.70 -4.70 -16.44
C GLN A 119 21.87 -4.14 -15.61
N ASP A 120 22.03 -2.81 -15.57
CA ASP A 120 23.07 -2.16 -14.78
C ASP A 120 22.89 -2.39 -13.28
N VAL A 121 21.64 -2.33 -12.80
CA VAL A 121 21.31 -2.62 -11.39
C VAL A 121 21.73 -4.05 -11.03
N MET A 122 21.43 -5.03 -11.88
CA MET A 122 21.78 -6.43 -11.63
C MET A 122 23.28 -6.72 -11.75
N ASN A 123 24.02 -5.92 -12.53
CA ASN A 123 25.47 -6.06 -12.68
C ASN A 123 26.28 -5.26 -11.64
N SER A 124 25.63 -4.39 -10.88
CA SER A 124 26.29 -3.54 -9.88
C SER A 124 26.85 -4.36 -8.72
N SER A 125 28.10 -4.08 -8.33
CA SER A 125 28.76 -4.71 -7.18
C SER A 125 28.13 -4.35 -5.83
N ALA A 126 27.32 -3.29 -5.77
CA ALA A 126 26.55 -2.94 -4.58
C ALA A 126 25.47 -3.98 -4.26
N GLY A 127 25.01 -4.73 -5.27
CA GLY A 127 23.86 -5.61 -5.17
C GLY A 127 22.53 -4.85 -5.01
N ILE A 128 21.48 -5.59 -4.72
CA ILE A 128 20.13 -5.09 -4.49
C ILE A 128 19.68 -5.41 -3.05
N LEU A 129 18.57 -4.84 -2.62
CA LEU A 129 17.81 -5.37 -1.48
C LEU A 129 17.52 -6.85 -1.73
N SER A 130 17.82 -7.68 -0.72
CA SER A 130 17.86 -9.15 -0.88
C SER A 130 17.32 -9.90 0.35
N GLY A 131 16.47 -9.25 1.13
CA GLY A 131 15.77 -9.86 2.26
C GLY A 131 15.26 -8.81 3.25
N LEU A 132 14.43 -9.24 4.20
CA LEU A 132 13.74 -8.36 5.16
C LEU A 132 14.66 -7.42 5.94
N ASN A 133 15.93 -7.79 6.14
CA ASN A 133 16.90 -6.97 6.86
C ASN A 133 17.49 -5.82 6.00
N ASP A 134 17.31 -5.86 4.69
CA ASP A 134 17.69 -4.78 3.77
C ASP A 134 16.52 -3.80 3.52
N ASP A 135 15.30 -4.11 3.95
CA ASP A 135 14.13 -3.24 3.77
C ASP A 135 14.33 -1.88 4.47
N PHE A 136 13.88 -0.81 3.80
CA PHE A 136 13.91 0.54 4.33
C PHE A 136 12.73 0.74 5.29
N VAL A 137 13.00 0.55 6.58
CA VAL A 137 12.05 0.73 7.67
C VAL A 137 12.48 1.92 8.52
N TYR A 138 11.55 2.83 8.82
CA TYR A 138 11.81 3.97 9.69
C TYR A 138 10.91 3.94 10.92
N ASN A 139 11.51 4.09 12.09
CA ASN A 139 10.81 4.27 13.36
C ASN A 139 10.56 5.76 13.60
N ALA A 140 9.31 6.20 13.47
CA ALA A 140 8.93 7.60 13.68
C ALA A 140 8.63 7.93 15.16
N GLY A 141 8.70 6.94 16.06
CA GLY A 141 8.38 7.07 17.48
C GLY A 141 6.89 7.02 17.77
N SER A 142 6.53 7.09 19.06
CA SER A 142 5.13 6.93 19.52
C SER A 142 4.28 8.19 19.42
N LYS A 143 4.88 9.36 19.17
CA LYS A 143 4.17 10.64 19.06
C LYS A 143 4.00 11.12 17.62
N PHE A 144 4.23 10.23 16.66
CA PHE A 144 4.15 10.60 15.26
C PHE A 144 2.70 10.45 14.77
N TYR A 145 2.12 11.57 14.35
CA TYR A 145 0.73 11.68 13.90
C TYR A 145 0.65 11.92 12.38
N HIS A 146 1.36 11.12 11.57
CA HIS A 146 1.49 11.23 10.10
C HIS A 146 0.52 12.21 9.43
N PHE A 147 -0.73 11.76 9.34
CA PHE A 147 -1.80 12.38 8.59
C PHE A 147 -2.84 13.05 9.49
N ASN A 148 -2.47 13.37 10.74
CA ASN A 148 -3.37 13.79 11.82
C ASN A 148 -4.42 12.71 12.18
N ASP A 149 -5.25 12.97 13.19
CA ASP A 149 -6.29 12.05 13.64
C ASP A 149 -7.54 12.02 12.75
N GLN A 150 -7.56 12.80 11.67
CA GLN A 150 -8.73 13.00 10.81
C GLN A 150 -8.71 12.16 9.54
N VAL A 151 -7.61 11.49 9.21
CA VAL A 151 -7.54 10.62 8.03
C VAL A 151 -8.10 9.24 8.36
N SER A 152 -9.23 8.92 7.75
CA SER A 152 -9.82 7.59 7.71
C SER A 152 -9.52 6.98 6.34
N PRO A 153 -8.62 5.98 6.22
CA PRO A 153 -8.29 5.31 4.96
C PRO A 153 -9.45 4.45 4.44
N GLY A 154 -10.55 4.35 5.17
CA GLY A 154 -11.77 3.67 4.74
C GLY A 154 -11.77 2.18 5.04
N THR A 155 -12.47 1.43 4.20
CA THR A 155 -12.76 0.00 4.34
C THR A 155 -12.28 -0.70 3.07
N ILE A 156 -11.76 -1.92 3.21
CA ILE A 156 -11.40 -2.75 2.05
C ILE A 156 -12.62 -2.99 1.17
N THR A 157 -12.42 -3.07 -0.15
CA THR A 157 -13.50 -3.43 -1.07
C THR A 157 -13.86 -4.90 -0.93
N LYS A 158 -15.13 -5.25 -1.19
CA LYS A 158 -15.63 -6.63 -1.12
C LYS A 158 -14.83 -7.58 -2.01
N HIS A 159 -14.57 -7.20 -3.27
CA HIS A 159 -13.88 -8.07 -4.23
C HIS A 159 -12.44 -8.42 -3.82
N LEU A 160 -11.66 -7.44 -3.33
CA LEU A 160 -10.30 -7.68 -2.86
C LEU A 160 -10.30 -8.53 -1.60
N THR A 161 -11.28 -8.32 -0.70
CA THR A 161 -11.45 -9.13 0.50
C THR A 161 -11.70 -10.60 0.16
N GLU A 162 -12.62 -10.86 -0.76
CA GLU A 162 -12.96 -12.20 -1.21
C GLU A 162 -11.76 -12.88 -1.87
N PHE A 163 -11.08 -12.19 -2.79
CA PHE A 163 -9.84 -12.68 -3.41
C PHE A 163 -8.78 -13.08 -2.37
N MET A 164 -8.52 -12.21 -1.41
CA MET A 164 -7.51 -12.48 -0.36
C MET A 164 -7.93 -13.64 0.54
N ILE A 165 -9.20 -13.73 0.93
CA ILE A 165 -9.69 -14.83 1.79
C ILE A 165 -9.66 -16.16 1.05
N GLU A 166 -10.16 -16.20 -0.19
CA GLU A 166 -10.21 -17.42 -1.03
C GLU A 166 -8.82 -18.00 -1.24
N ASN A 167 -7.82 -17.14 -1.46
CA ASN A 167 -6.43 -17.54 -1.62
C ASN A 167 -5.65 -17.71 -0.29
N ARG A 168 -6.32 -17.53 0.87
CA ARG A 168 -5.68 -17.55 2.20
C ARG A 168 -4.50 -16.60 2.31
N ASP A 169 -4.60 -15.42 1.73
CA ASP A 169 -3.57 -14.38 1.78
C ASP A 169 -3.47 -13.77 3.19
N PRO A 170 -2.38 -14.04 3.94
CA PRO A 170 -2.22 -13.56 5.30
C PRO A 170 -2.21 -12.03 5.45
N ARG A 171 -1.89 -11.29 4.38
CA ARG A 171 -1.70 -9.84 4.43
C ARG A 171 -2.98 -9.09 4.79
N ILE A 172 -4.16 -9.66 4.49
CA ILE A 172 -5.44 -9.05 4.86
C ILE A 172 -5.53 -8.79 6.37
N ARG A 173 -4.88 -9.65 7.17
CA ARG A 173 -4.91 -9.59 8.63
C ARG A 173 -4.08 -8.46 9.20
N PHE A 174 -3.05 -8.05 8.47
CA PHE A 174 -2.18 -6.94 8.85
C PHE A 174 -2.76 -5.62 8.34
N PHE A 175 -3.30 -5.63 7.13
CA PHE A 175 -3.78 -4.43 6.46
C PHE A 175 -5.09 -3.89 7.02
N PHE A 176 -5.96 -4.77 7.49
CA PHE A 176 -7.30 -4.40 7.90
C PHE A 176 -7.58 -4.94 9.31
N ASN A 177 -8.47 -4.25 10.01
CA ASN A 177 -8.96 -4.69 11.30
C ASN A 177 -9.97 -5.83 11.12
N LYS A 178 -10.00 -6.75 12.08
CA LYS A 178 -11.17 -7.61 12.27
C LYS A 178 -12.40 -6.72 12.47
N ASN A 179 -13.52 -7.09 11.84
CA ASN A 179 -14.80 -6.44 12.10
C ASN A 179 -15.21 -6.64 13.56
N SER A 180 -16.34 -6.09 13.99
CA SER A 180 -16.79 -6.21 15.38
C SER A 180 -17.40 -7.59 15.74
N PHE A 181 -17.80 -8.41 14.78
CA PHE A 181 -18.65 -9.58 15.00
C PHE A 181 -17.85 -10.83 15.40
N ASN A 182 -17.25 -10.81 16.60
CA ASN A 182 -16.73 -12.03 17.23
C ASN A 182 -17.87 -12.93 17.73
N SER A 183 -17.53 -14.13 18.21
CA SER A 183 -18.48 -15.12 18.76
C SER A 183 -19.40 -14.53 19.84
N ARG A 184 -18.86 -13.71 20.76
CA ARG A 184 -19.61 -13.08 21.85
C ARG A 184 -20.59 -12.03 21.33
N VAL A 185 -20.20 -11.25 20.33
CA VAL A 185 -21.08 -10.28 19.67
C VAL A 185 -22.18 -11.01 18.89
N VAL A 186 -21.85 -12.09 18.17
CA VAL A 186 -22.86 -12.94 17.51
C VAL A 186 -23.85 -13.51 18.53
N GLN A 187 -23.38 -14.05 19.65
CA GLN A 187 -24.25 -14.52 20.72
C GLN A 187 -25.10 -13.39 21.32
N ALA A 188 -24.54 -12.20 21.51
CA ALA A 188 -25.29 -11.04 22.00
C ALA A 188 -26.43 -10.63 21.06
N TYR A 189 -26.26 -10.77 19.75
CA TYR A 189 -27.33 -10.58 18.77
C TYR A 189 -28.42 -11.65 18.89
N PHE A 190 -28.05 -12.91 19.08
CA PHE A 190 -29.02 -14.00 19.33
C PHE A 190 -29.82 -13.75 20.61
N ASP A 191 -29.15 -13.35 21.69
CA ASP A 191 -29.78 -13.05 22.97
C ASP A 191 -30.70 -11.82 22.88
N ALA A 192 -30.27 -10.77 22.17
CA ALA A 192 -31.08 -9.57 21.95
C ALA A 192 -32.36 -9.86 21.15
N GLN A 193 -32.31 -10.77 20.18
CA GLN A 193 -33.50 -11.23 19.45
C GLN A 193 -34.42 -12.08 20.32
N ALA A 194 -33.85 -12.99 21.12
CA ALA A 194 -34.65 -13.80 22.04
C ALA A 194 -35.37 -12.94 23.09
N ALA A 195 -34.75 -11.83 23.53
CA ALA A 195 -35.35 -10.87 24.45
C ALA A 195 -36.37 -9.93 23.78
N ASN A 196 -36.12 -9.53 22.53
CA ASN A 196 -37.00 -8.67 21.74
C ASN A 196 -36.92 -9.06 20.26
N PRO A 197 -37.98 -9.66 19.68
CA PRO A 197 -38.01 -10.09 18.28
C PRO A 197 -37.82 -8.95 17.25
N ASN A 198 -37.96 -7.69 17.66
CA ASN A 198 -37.69 -6.52 16.81
C ASN A 198 -36.21 -6.08 16.84
N SER A 199 -35.37 -6.69 17.68
CA SER A 199 -33.93 -6.44 17.69
C SER A 199 -33.32 -6.86 16.34
N PRO A 200 -32.27 -6.16 15.87
CA PRO A 200 -31.59 -6.50 14.63
C PRO A 200 -31.04 -7.93 14.55
N ASN A 201 -30.93 -8.42 13.32
CA ASN A 201 -30.26 -9.68 13.02
C ASN A 201 -28.75 -9.50 12.84
N VAL A 202 -27.99 -10.57 13.11
CA VAL A 202 -26.63 -10.68 12.58
C VAL A 202 -26.72 -10.54 11.06
N PRO A 203 -25.90 -9.70 10.40
CA PRO A 203 -25.89 -9.60 8.94
C PRO A 203 -25.78 -10.98 8.30
N SER A 204 -26.56 -11.23 7.24
CA SER A 204 -26.72 -12.56 6.64
C SER A 204 -25.38 -13.17 6.20
N TYR A 205 -24.53 -12.38 5.55
CA TYR A 205 -23.19 -12.80 5.10
C TYR A 205 -22.23 -13.17 6.25
N ILE A 206 -22.47 -12.68 7.47
CA ILE A 206 -21.74 -13.09 8.68
C ILE A 206 -22.39 -14.35 9.26
N LEU A 207 -23.72 -14.37 9.37
CA LEU A 207 -24.47 -15.51 9.89
C LEU A 207 -24.23 -16.79 9.07
N GLU A 208 -24.03 -16.66 7.76
CA GLU A 208 -23.67 -17.76 6.87
C GLU A 208 -22.38 -18.46 7.28
N GLN A 209 -21.47 -17.78 7.98
CA GLN A 209 -20.20 -18.31 8.48
C GLN A 209 -20.31 -18.96 9.87
N VAL A 210 -21.50 -18.97 10.48
CA VAL A 210 -21.72 -19.44 11.86
C VAL A 210 -22.43 -20.80 11.88
N ASN A 211 -21.92 -21.72 12.69
CA ASN A 211 -22.68 -22.87 13.17
C ASN A 211 -23.35 -22.50 14.49
N TYR A 212 -24.67 -22.75 14.60
CA TYR A 212 -25.44 -22.52 15.81
C TYR A 212 -26.49 -23.62 15.98
N SER A 213 -26.86 -23.91 17.22
CA SER A 213 -28.00 -24.74 17.58
C SER A 213 -29.13 -23.91 18.17
N GLU A 214 -30.31 -24.50 18.29
CA GLU A 214 -31.45 -23.92 18.99
C GLU A 214 -31.73 -24.72 20.27
N VAL A 215 -31.62 -24.05 21.42
CA VAL A 215 -31.90 -24.61 22.74
C VAL A 215 -33.00 -23.75 23.39
N ASP A 216 -34.13 -24.37 23.73
CA ASP A 216 -35.30 -23.67 24.29
C ASP A 216 -35.79 -22.46 23.46
N GLY A 217 -35.71 -22.58 22.13
CA GLY A 217 -36.09 -21.52 21.19
C GLY A 217 -35.09 -20.36 21.10
N LYS A 218 -33.88 -20.52 21.66
CA LYS A 218 -32.79 -19.54 21.60
C LYS A 218 -31.63 -20.10 20.79
N LYS A 219 -31.07 -19.25 19.92
CA LYS A 219 -29.86 -19.60 19.15
C LYS A 219 -28.63 -19.53 20.04
N VAL A 220 -27.77 -20.53 19.93
CA VAL A 220 -26.50 -20.63 20.65
C VAL A 220 -25.38 -20.81 19.64
N PHE A 221 -24.43 -19.89 19.61
CA PHE A 221 -23.22 -19.99 18.79
C PHE A 221 -22.42 -21.24 19.21
N GLU A 222 -21.98 -22.04 18.23
CA GLU A 222 -21.18 -23.25 18.47
C GLU A 222 -19.77 -23.10 17.93
N SER A 223 -19.64 -22.70 16.66
CA SER A 223 -18.35 -22.56 16.01
C SER A 223 -18.43 -21.71 14.75
N TRP A 224 -17.27 -21.29 14.26
CA TRP A 224 -17.14 -20.78 12.89
C TRP A 224 -17.11 -21.93 11.89
N LYS A 225 -17.71 -21.73 10.72
CA LYS A 225 -17.50 -22.59 9.55
C LYS A 225 -16.11 -22.35 8.96
N ALA A 226 -15.59 -23.33 8.23
CA ALA A 226 -14.33 -23.18 7.52
C ALA A 226 -14.38 -21.97 6.57
N PRO A 227 -13.31 -21.15 6.48
CA PRO A 227 -11.99 -21.35 7.09
C PRO A 227 -11.84 -21.02 8.58
N GLY A 228 -12.87 -20.48 9.23
CA GLY A 228 -12.83 -20.10 10.64
C GLY A 228 -12.08 -18.80 10.92
N GLU A 229 -11.80 -18.53 12.19
CA GLU A 229 -11.00 -17.38 12.59
C GLU A 229 -9.53 -17.50 12.14
N PRO A 230 -8.87 -16.40 11.75
CA PRO A 230 -9.39 -15.04 11.77
C PRO A 230 -10.17 -14.65 10.50
N TRP A 231 -10.19 -15.50 9.47
CA TRP A 231 -10.69 -15.21 8.12
C TRP A 231 -12.15 -14.75 8.06
N VAL A 232 -13.04 -15.37 8.86
CA VAL A 232 -14.48 -15.03 8.93
C VAL A 232 -14.77 -13.65 9.53
N ARG A 233 -13.74 -12.91 9.95
CA ARG A 233 -13.86 -11.56 10.52
C ARG A 233 -13.50 -10.46 9.55
N TYR A 234 -13.11 -10.80 8.33
CA TYR A 234 -12.74 -9.85 7.30
C TYR A 234 -13.83 -9.72 6.25
N HIS A 235 -14.48 -8.56 6.21
CA HIS A 235 -15.55 -8.27 5.25
C HIS A 235 -15.35 -6.90 4.64
N GLY A 236 -15.30 -6.87 3.30
CA GLY A 236 -15.20 -5.63 2.55
C GLY A 236 -16.55 -5.05 2.16
N VAL A 237 -16.52 -3.80 1.70
CA VAL A 237 -17.69 -3.06 1.26
C VAL A 237 -17.88 -3.14 -0.26
N PRO A 238 -19.12 -3.29 -0.77
CA PRO A 238 -19.42 -2.99 -2.17
C PRO A 238 -18.97 -1.57 -2.51
N ALA A 239 -18.21 -1.41 -3.59
CA ALA A 239 -17.40 -0.21 -3.81
C ALA A 239 -17.82 0.62 -5.05
N GLN A 240 -18.98 0.32 -5.66
CA GLN A 240 -19.51 1.19 -6.71
C GLN A 240 -20.27 2.37 -6.11
N ILE A 241 -20.21 3.52 -6.79
CA ILE A 241 -20.94 4.73 -6.44
C ILE A 241 -22.44 4.39 -6.35
N ASN A 242 -23.08 4.89 -5.30
CA ASN A 242 -24.49 4.64 -4.99
C ASN A 242 -24.85 3.19 -4.62
N ASP A 243 -23.89 2.29 -4.38
CA ASP A 243 -24.19 0.97 -3.83
C ASP A 243 -24.92 1.05 -2.48
N ASN A 244 -24.70 2.12 -1.71
CA ASN A 244 -25.42 2.41 -0.47
C ASN A 244 -26.93 2.66 -0.65
N LEU A 245 -27.39 2.94 -1.87
CA LEU A 245 -28.81 3.12 -2.19
C LEU A 245 -29.48 1.82 -2.65
N LYS A 246 -28.71 0.77 -2.95
CA LYS A 246 -29.20 -0.51 -3.46
C LYS A 246 -29.68 -1.40 -2.31
N SER A 247 -30.89 -1.96 -2.44
CA SER A 247 -31.54 -2.73 -1.38
C SER A 247 -30.79 -4.01 -0.99
N GLU A 248 -30.11 -4.63 -1.96
CA GLU A 248 -29.29 -5.83 -1.78
C GLU A 248 -28.05 -5.58 -0.91
N TYR A 249 -27.59 -4.33 -0.81
CA TYR A 249 -26.44 -3.94 0.03
C TYR A 249 -26.85 -3.28 1.34
N ARG A 250 -28.14 -3.32 1.70
CA ARG A 250 -28.66 -2.73 2.94
C ARG A 250 -27.89 -3.19 4.19
N GLU A 251 -27.49 -4.46 4.25
CA GLU A 251 -26.75 -5.03 5.39
C GLU A 251 -25.26 -4.65 5.44
N TYR A 252 -24.75 -3.93 4.44
CA TYR A 252 -23.41 -3.35 4.43
C TYR A 252 -23.42 -1.87 4.85
N PHE A 253 -24.47 -1.13 4.48
CA PHE A 253 -24.53 0.32 4.65
C PHE A 253 -25.45 0.82 5.77
N ASP A 254 -26.34 -0.03 6.29
CA ASP A 254 -27.31 0.32 7.34
C ASP A 254 -27.99 1.69 7.13
N PRO A 255 -28.78 1.86 6.06
CA PRO A 255 -29.28 3.16 5.65
C PRO A 255 -30.23 3.83 6.67
N GLN A 256 -30.70 3.09 7.69
CA GLN A 256 -31.52 3.64 8.78
C GLN A 256 -30.77 3.70 10.12
N GLY A 257 -29.50 3.29 10.18
CA GLY A 257 -28.66 3.33 11.40
C GLY A 257 -29.13 2.39 12.51
N ASN A 258 -29.85 1.32 12.18
CA ASN A 258 -30.49 0.43 13.13
C ASN A 258 -30.00 -1.01 13.06
N LEU A 259 -29.27 -1.42 12.03
CA LEU A 259 -28.88 -2.82 11.84
C LEU A 259 -27.67 -3.22 12.69
N PHE A 260 -26.74 -2.30 12.91
CA PHE A 260 -25.48 -2.62 13.59
C PHE A 260 -25.49 -2.29 15.08
N LYS A 261 -26.68 -2.16 15.66
CA LYS A 261 -26.88 -1.66 17.00
C LYS A 261 -27.89 -2.50 17.76
N ILE A 262 -27.49 -3.08 18.90
CA ILE A 262 -28.37 -3.91 19.73
C ILE A 262 -28.46 -3.37 21.15
N THR A 263 -29.60 -3.65 21.79
CA THR A 263 -29.84 -3.37 23.20
C THR A 263 -30.08 -4.68 23.94
N LEU A 264 -29.30 -4.94 24.97
CA LEU A 264 -29.41 -6.12 25.83
C LEU A 264 -29.37 -5.67 27.28
N ASN A 265 -30.35 -6.11 28.09
CA ASN A 265 -30.46 -5.74 29.51
C ASN A 265 -30.43 -4.22 29.77
N GLY A 266 -31.01 -3.43 28.86
CA GLY A 266 -31.04 -1.97 28.94
C GLY A 266 -29.72 -1.26 28.61
N GLN A 267 -28.68 -2.02 28.22
CA GLN A 267 -27.41 -1.49 27.72
C GLN A 267 -27.38 -1.60 26.20
N GLU A 268 -26.81 -0.58 25.56
CA GLU A 268 -26.83 -0.43 24.11
C GLU A 268 -25.39 -0.40 23.57
N ARG A 269 -25.14 -1.04 22.43
CA ARG A 269 -23.83 -1.00 21.77
C ARG A 269 -23.97 -1.05 20.25
N THR A 270 -23.12 -0.28 19.56
CA THR A 270 -22.99 -0.26 18.10
C THR A 270 -21.74 -1.02 17.68
N TYR A 271 -21.83 -1.73 16.58
CA TYR A 271 -20.81 -2.59 16.02
C TYR A 271 -20.52 -2.17 14.57
N ASN A 272 -19.36 -2.55 14.05
CA ASN A 272 -19.02 -2.37 12.64
C ASN A 272 -18.87 -3.76 11.99
N PRO A 273 -19.70 -4.13 11.00
CA PRO A 273 -19.59 -5.44 10.36
C PRO A 273 -18.51 -5.50 9.28
N LEU A 274 -17.92 -4.36 8.92
CA LEU A 274 -16.91 -4.25 7.87
C LEU A 274 -15.50 -4.09 8.47
N SER A 275 -14.51 -4.48 7.68
CA SER A 275 -13.09 -4.38 8.01
C SER A 275 -12.50 -3.07 7.54
N SER A 276 -12.32 -2.15 8.49
CA SER A 276 -11.63 -0.89 8.24
C SER A 276 -10.13 -1.10 8.07
N PHE A 277 -9.48 -0.17 7.38
CA PHE A 277 -8.04 -0.10 7.30
C PHE A 277 -7.41 -0.08 8.70
N ASN A 278 -6.32 -0.81 8.89
CA ASN A 278 -5.65 -0.87 10.18
C ASN A 278 -4.81 0.40 10.38
N HIS A 279 -5.34 1.34 11.16
CA HIS A 279 -4.65 2.61 11.41
C HIS A 279 -3.36 2.47 12.23
N GLU A 280 -3.21 1.40 13.03
CA GLU A 280 -1.97 1.18 13.80
C GLU A 280 -0.79 0.78 12.91
N MET A 281 -1.07 0.38 11.66
CA MET A 281 -0.05 0.25 10.62
C MET A 281 0.39 1.60 10.03
N LEU A 282 -0.29 2.70 10.37
CA LEU A 282 -0.01 4.05 9.87
C LEU A 282 0.36 5.06 10.97
N LYS A 283 0.16 4.75 12.26
CA LYS A 283 0.58 5.57 13.41
C LYS A 283 0.54 4.76 14.70
N GLY A 284 1.36 5.14 15.69
CA GLY A 284 1.61 4.28 16.87
C GLY A 284 0.84 4.62 18.15
N ASN A 285 0.06 5.71 18.17
CA ASN A 285 -0.69 6.12 19.36
C ASN A 285 -2.20 6.10 19.06
N LEU A 286 -2.76 4.90 19.13
CA LEU A 286 -4.17 4.65 18.92
C LEU A 286 -4.69 3.72 19.99
N ASN A 287 -5.92 4.01 20.42
CA ASN A 287 -6.63 3.11 21.30
C ASN A 287 -7.50 2.18 20.46
N TYR A 288 -7.55 0.91 20.85
CA TYR A 288 -8.42 -0.08 20.26
C TYR A 288 -9.32 -0.71 21.32
N THR A 289 -10.64 -0.51 21.21
CA THR A 289 -11.61 -1.16 22.10
C THR A 289 -12.05 -2.49 21.52
N PHE A 290 -11.86 -3.58 22.28
CA PHE A 290 -12.30 -4.90 21.85
C PHE A 290 -13.84 -5.01 21.85
N PRO A 291 -14.45 -5.52 20.76
CA PRO A 291 -15.90 -5.65 20.66
C PRO A 291 -16.39 -6.79 21.58
N ASP A 292 -17.46 -6.56 22.32
CA ASP A 292 -18.09 -7.55 23.21
C ASP A 292 -19.59 -7.22 23.38
N ALA A 293 -20.34 -8.05 24.08
CA ALA A 293 -21.77 -7.86 24.35
C ALA A 293 -22.07 -6.49 25.01
N PRO A 294 -23.29 -5.94 24.84
CA PRO A 294 -23.70 -4.73 25.57
C PRO A 294 -23.61 -4.94 27.08
N GLY A 295 -22.99 -4.01 27.79
CA GLY A 295 -22.79 -4.07 29.25
C GLY A 295 -21.64 -4.97 29.73
N ALA A 296 -20.92 -5.64 28.83
CA ALA A 296 -19.69 -6.34 29.18
C ALA A 296 -18.59 -5.34 29.62
N PRO A 297 -17.64 -5.75 30.47
CA PRO A 297 -16.49 -4.92 30.82
C PRO A 297 -15.76 -4.45 29.56
N VAL A 298 -15.42 -3.16 29.53
CA VAL A 298 -14.64 -2.56 28.45
C VAL A 298 -13.19 -3.02 28.59
N VAL A 299 -12.67 -3.65 27.53
CA VAL A 299 -11.27 -4.03 27.41
C VAL A 299 -10.69 -3.28 26.22
N GLU A 300 -9.55 -2.63 26.43
CA GLU A 300 -8.92 -1.75 25.47
C GLU A 300 -7.43 -2.02 25.38
N ASP A 301 -6.90 -1.90 24.18
CA ASP A 301 -5.50 -1.59 23.96
C ASP A 301 -5.34 -0.07 23.97
N ILE A 302 -4.48 0.44 24.84
CA ILE A 302 -4.24 1.89 25.04
C ILE A 302 -2.75 2.20 25.16
N GLU A 303 -1.88 1.20 25.00
CA GLU A 303 -0.45 1.40 25.22
C GLU A 303 0.14 2.08 23.98
N PRO A 304 0.78 3.26 24.14
CA PRO A 304 1.38 3.94 23.00
C PRO A 304 2.64 3.19 22.55
N HIS A 305 2.66 2.76 21.29
CA HIS A 305 3.79 2.06 20.70
C HIS A 305 4.53 2.94 19.70
N ALA A 306 5.82 2.68 19.53
CA ALA A 306 6.58 3.36 18.48
C ALA A 306 6.10 2.85 17.13
N TRP A 307 5.85 3.75 16.19
CA TRP A 307 5.43 3.35 14.85
C TRP A 307 6.64 3.09 13.94
N TYR A 308 6.58 1.95 13.25
CA TYR A 308 7.52 1.51 12.23
C TYR A 308 6.81 1.49 10.88
N GLY A 309 7.29 2.32 9.96
CA GLY A 309 6.82 2.37 8.58
C GLY A 309 7.75 1.64 7.63
N LEU A 310 7.17 0.86 6.71
CA LEU A 310 7.86 0.29 5.56
C LEU A 310 7.78 1.28 4.39
N TYR A 311 8.92 1.79 3.93
CA TYR A 311 8.97 2.81 2.86
C TYR A 311 9.48 2.27 1.54
N PHE A 312 10.39 1.29 1.58
CA PHE A 312 10.88 0.59 0.40
C PHE A 312 11.30 -0.83 0.78
N SER A 313 10.99 -1.84 -0.02
CA SER A 313 11.17 -3.24 0.37
C SER A 313 11.86 -4.12 -0.68
N THR A 314 12.37 -5.26 -0.24
CA THR A 314 12.88 -6.30 -1.13
C THR A 314 11.76 -6.86 -2.01
N ALA A 315 10.53 -6.93 -1.50
CA ALA A 315 9.39 -7.45 -2.25
C ALA A 315 9.10 -6.62 -3.50
N GLU A 316 9.06 -5.28 -3.39
CA GLU A 316 8.82 -4.44 -4.59
C GLU A 316 9.99 -4.50 -5.58
N VAL A 317 11.23 -4.65 -5.10
CA VAL A 317 12.40 -4.85 -5.97
C VAL A 317 12.25 -6.12 -6.79
N TYR A 318 11.83 -7.22 -6.18
CA TYR A 318 11.67 -8.50 -6.88
C TYR A 318 10.47 -8.47 -7.83
N LEU A 319 9.38 -7.77 -7.47
CA LEU A 319 8.25 -7.53 -8.38
C LEU A 319 8.68 -6.71 -9.60
N TYR A 320 9.43 -5.63 -9.42
CA TYR A 320 9.94 -4.81 -10.53
C TYR A 320 10.86 -5.61 -11.45
N LEU A 321 11.78 -6.39 -10.89
CA LEU A 321 12.67 -7.25 -11.67
C LEU A 321 11.89 -8.32 -12.46
N THR A 322 10.91 -8.95 -11.82
CA THR A 322 10.02 -9.93 -12.50
C THR A 322 9.28 -9.27 -13.65
N GLU A 323 8.68 -8.10 -13.41
CA GLU A 323 7.98 -7.34 -14.43
C GLU A 323 8.87 -6.98 -15.63
N LEU A 324 10.03 -6.37 -15.36
CA LEU A 324 11.01 -5.99 -16.38
C LEU A 324 11.46 -7.22 -17.17
N ARG A 325 11.71 -8.35 -16.49
CA ARG A 325 12.10 -9.62 -17.13
C ARG A 325 11.01 -10.15 -18.07
N LEU A 326 9.76 -10.14 -17.63
CA LEU A 326 8.62 -10.58 -18.43
C LEU A 326 8.39 -9.66 -19.63
N LEU A 327 8.63 -8.35 -19.49
CA LEU A 327 8.51 -7.38 -20.59
C LEU A 327 9.65 -7.46 -21.61
N GLY A 328 10.74 -8.17 -21.31
CA GLY A 328 11.83 -8.47 -22.24
C GLY A 328 13.22 -7.99 -21.82
N ALA A 329 13.39 -7.43 -20.61
CA ALA A 329 14.71 -7.07 -20.12
C ALA A 329 15.64 -8.30 -20.04
N THR A 330 16.88 -8.13 -20.48
CA THR A 330 17.90 -9.20 -20.45
C THR A 330 18.63 -9.21 -19.12
N ILE A 331 17.91 -9.60 -18.06
CA ILE A 331 18.43 -9.76 -16.70
C ILE A 331 18.44 -11.23 -16.28
N ALA A 332 19.50 -11.64 -15.59
CA ALA A 332 19.76 -13.05 -15.23
C ALA A 332 18.99 -13.49 -13.98
N ILE A 333 17.66 -13.47 -14.07
CA ILE A 333 16.76 -13.96 -13.02
C ILE A 333 15.85 -15.07 -13.57
N ASP A 334 15.41 -15.96 -12.69
CA ASP A 334 14.25 -16.81 -12.95
C ASP A 334 12.98 -16.06 -12.49
N PRO A 335 12.07 -15.67 -13.40
CA PRO A 335 10.92 -14.84 -13.05
C PRO A 335 9.95 -15.54 -12.10
N ALA A 336 9.79 -16.87 -12.19
CA ALA A 336 8.90 -17.62 -11.31
C ALA A 336 9.42 -17.61 -9.86
N THR A 337 10.71 -17.88 -9.67
CA THR A 337 11.37 -17.83 -8.37
C THR A 337 11.31 -16.42 -7.77
N TYR A 338 11.67 -15.39 -8.54
CA TYR A 338 11.63 -14.01 -8.05
C TYR A 338 10.21 -13.54 -7.70
N PHE A 339 9.21 -13.95 -8.48
CA PHE A 339 7.81 -13.65 -8.18
C PHE A 339 7.35 -14.31 -6.88
N GLU A 340 7.62 -15.61 -6.71
CA GLU A 340 7.29 -16.34 -5.49
C GLU A 340 7.96 -15.71 -4.26
N ASP A 341 9.26 -15.43 -4.36
CA ASP A 341 10.03 -14.80 -3.29
C ASP A 341 9.49 -13.41 -2.98
N ALA A 342 9.07 -12.64 -3.98
CA ALA A 342 8.47 -11.34 -3.76
C ALA A 342 7.16 -11.42 -2.96
N VAL A 343 6.29 -12.39 -3.27
CA VAL A 343 5.05 -12.64 -2.51
C VAL A 343 5.38 -13.01 -1.08
N ARG A 344 6.33 -13.94 -0.88
CA ARG A 344 6.79 -14.39 0.44
C ARG A 344 7.33 -13.23 1.27
N LEU A 345 8.22 -12.43 0.69
CA LEU A 345 8.80 -11.27 1.34
C LEU A 345 7.76 -10.19 1.62
N SER A 346 6.77 -10.00 0.75
CA SER A 346 5.66 -9.08 0.97
C SER A 346 4.86 -9.47 2.22
N VAL A 347 4.48 -10.74 2.35
CA VAL A 347 3.78 -11.26 3.54
C VAL A 347 4.63 -11.07 4.80
N GLN A 348 5.89 -11.47 4.75
CA GLN A 348 6.79 -11.43 5.91
C GLN A 348 7.15 -10.01 6.34
N ALA A 349 7.32 -9.07 5.40
CA ALA A 349 7.59 -7.68 5.71
C ALA A 349 6.42 -7.05 6.47
N TYR A 350 5.19 -7.32 6.05
CA TYR A 350 4.01 -6.81 6.73
C TYR A 350 3.68 -7.53 8.04
N ASP A 351 3.98 -8.82 8.18
CA ASP A 351 3.95 -9.50 9.49
C ASP A 351 4.95 -8.86 10.46
N ARG A 352 6.17 -8.56 10.00
CA ARG A 352 7.18 -7.85 10.78
C ARG A 352 6.67 -6.46 11.21
N MET A 353 6.07 -5.69 10.31
CA MET A 353 5.52 -4.36 10.64
C MET A 353 4.37 -4.48 11.66
N ALA A 354 3.46 -5.43 11.46
CA ALA A 354 2.37 -5.70 12.40
C ALA A 354 2.88 -6.04 13.80
N GLY A 355 3.93 -6.86 13.90
CA GLY A 355 4.55 -7.20 15.17
C GLY A 355 5.31 -6.05 15.83
N LEU A 356 6.03 -5.24 15.05
CA LEU A 356 6.74 -4.07 15.56
C LEU A 356 5.78 -2.97 16.03
N ASN A 357 4.66 -2.79 15.32
CA ASN A 357 3.61 -1.83 15.66
C ASN A 357 2.64 -2.36 16.73
N GLN A 358 2.75 -3.65 17.09
CA GLN A 358 1.95 -4.31 18.13
C GLN A 358 0.43 -4.21 17.90
N ILE A 359 -0.01 -4.32 16.64
CA ILE A 359 -1.41 -4.13 16.27
C ILE A 359 -2.36 -5.06 17.06
N PRO A 360 -3.66 -4.72 17.20
CA PRO A 360 -4.57 -5.48 18.03
C PRO A 360 -4.70 -6.92 17.51
N TYR A 361 -4.85 -7.87 18.43
CA TYR A 361 -4.89 -9.31 18.17
C TYR A 361 -3.59 -9.95 17.65
N TYR A 362 -2.48 -9.22 17.50
CA TYR A 362 -1.27 -9.78 16.86
C TYR A 362 -0.79 -11.06 17.54
N SER A 363 -0.51 -11.01 18.84
CA SER A 363 0.07 -12.15 19.57
C SER A 363 -0.96 -13.05 20.27
N ALA A 364 -2.17 -12.56 20.52
CA ALA A 364 -3.19 -13.29 21.27
C ALA A 364 -4.62 -12.88 20.86
N PRO A 365 -5.59 -13.80 20.86
CA PRO A 365 -6.99 -13.45 20.66
C PRO A 365 -7.59 -12.78 21.91
N TYR A 366 -8.55 -11.89 21.69
CA TYR A 366 -9.42 -11.38 22.77
C TYR A 366 -10.42 -12.43 23.25
N ASP A 367 -11.07 -13.11 22.30
CA ASP A 367 -11.92 -14.25 22.61
C ASP A 367 -11.09 -15.54 22.60
N THR A 368 -10.80 -16.08 23.77
CA THR A 368 -9.92 -17.26 23.92
C THR A 368 -10.59 -18.58 23.53
N GLU A 369 -11.92 -18.62 23.44
CA GLU A 369 -12.67 -19.84 23.12
C GLU A 369 -12.82 -20.04 21.61
N HIS A 370 -13.20 -18.99 20.87
CA HIS A 370 -13.47 -19.08 19.44
C HIS A 370 -12.67 -18.10 18.58
N GLY A 371 -11.79 -17.28 19.18
CA GLY A 371 -10.94 -16.34 18.47
C GLY A 371 -9.56 -16.90 18.14
N LYS A 372 -8.87 -16.24 17.20
CA LYS A 372 -7.48 -16.56 16.83
C LYS A 372 -6.60 -15.31 16.78
N ALA A 373 -5.33 -15.43 17.19
CA ALA A 373 -4.32 -14.39 16.97
C ALA A 373 -4.08 -14.19 15.46
N ILE A 374 -3.55 -13.03 15.06
CA ILE A 374 -3.35 -12.71 13.63
C ILE A 374 -1.90 -12.81 13.17
N LYS A 375 -0.94 -13.03 14.08
CA LYS A 375 0.45 -13.30 13.73
C LYS A 375 0.56 -14.42 12.69
N LEU A 376 1.51 -14.27 11.77
CA LEU A 376 1.79 -15.27 10.74
C LEU A 376 2.14 -16.64 11.35
N GLU A 377 1.49 -17.69 10.87
CA GLU A 377 1.73 -19.08 11.28
C GLU A 377 2.57 -19.84 10.25
N ASN A 378 3.27 -20.87 10.73
CA ASN A 378 4.08 -21.74 9.88
C ASN A 378 3.23 -22.40 8.79
N GLY A 379 3.68 -22.33 7.54
CA GLY A 379 3.02 -22.96 6.39
C GLY A 379 1.96 -22.09 5.70
N GLU A 380 1.54 -20.96 6.29
CA GLU A 380 0.58 -20.06 5.64
C GLU A 380 1.15 -19.43 4.37
N VAL A 381 2.44 -19.10 4.35
CA VAL A 381 3.08 -18.50 3.17
C VAL A 381 3.20 -19.52 2.04
N GLU A 382 3.55 -20.76 2.37
CA GLU A 382 3.66 -21.91 1.47
C GLU A 382 2.30 -22.24 0.87
N GLN A 383 1.24 -22.19 1.69
CA GLN A 383 -0.12 -22.35 1.21
C GLN A 383 -0.51 -21.24 0.23
N LEU A 384 -0.14 -19.99 0.51
CA LEU A 384 -0.42 -18.85 -0.37
C LEU A 384 0.29 -18.99 -1.72
N VAL A 385 1.61 -19.21 -1.73
CA VAL A 385 2.38 -19.28 -2.98
C VAL A 385 2.05 -20.52 -3.81
N SER A 386 1.43 -21.54 -3.20
CA SER A 386 0.90 -22.69 -3.93
C SER A 386 -0.41 -22.42 -4.68
N GLN A 387 -1.08 -21.30 -4.40
CA GLN A 387 -2.34 -20.96 -5.06
C GLN A 387 -2.10 -20.56 -6.54
N PRO A 388 -2.99 -20.93 -7.47
CA PRO A 388 -2.82 -20.61 -8.89
C PRO A 388 -2.64 -19.13 -9.22
N ALA A 389 -3.28 -18.23 -8.46
CA ALA A 389 -3.14 -16.78 -8.62
C ALA A 389 -1.73 -16.25 -8.27
N TYR A 390 -0.90 -17.07 -7.64
CA TYR A 390 0.43 -16.73 -7.12
C TYR A 390 1.55 -17.53 -7.81
N GLN A 391 1.23 -18.23 -8.90
CA GLN A 391 2.18 -18.98 -9.71
C GLN A 391 2.24 -18.43 -11.13
N LEU A 392 3.44 -18.15 -11.64
CA LEU A 392 3.61 -17.84 -13.06
C LEU A 392 3.34 -19.09 -13.91
N THR A 393 2.73 -18.88 -15.06
CA THR A 393 2.19 -19.90 -15.96
C THR A 393 3.04 -20.07 -17.22
N GLY A 394 3.89 -19.09 -17.52
CA GLY A 394 4.61 -18.97 -18.78
C GLY A 394 3.82 -18.20 -19.85
N ASP A 395 2.54 -17.92 -19.65
CA ASP A 395 1.81 -16.96 -20.48
C ASP A 395 2.13 -15.54 -20.04
N ARG A 396 2.73 -14.76 -20.95
CA ARG A 396 3.26 -13.45 -20.62
C ARG A 396 2.19 -12.46 -20.14
N ALA A 397 0.99 -12.49 -20.72
CA ALA A 397 -0.07 -11.54 -20.37
C ALA A 397 -0.63 -11.86 -18.98
N THR A 398 -0.99 -13.13 -18.76
CA THR A 398 -1.45 -13.63 -17.46
C THR A 398 -0.40 -13.46 -16.37
N ASP A 399 0.88 -13.71 -16.67
CA ASP A 399 1.97 -13.59 -15.70
C ASP A 399 2.23 -12.13 -15.30
N LEU A 400 2.18 -11.21 -16.26
CA LEU A 400 2.26 -9.78 -15.98
C LEU A 400 1.09 -9.33 -15.11
N GLU A 401 -0.12 -9.76 -15.42
CA GLU A 401 -1.29 -9.46 -14.61
C GLU A 401 -1.12 -9.89 -13.14
N LYS A 402 -0.63 -11.12 -12.91
CA LYS A 402 -0.31 -11.62 -11.56
C LYS A 402 0.73 -10.75 -10.86
N VAL A 403 1.80 -10.36 -11.56
CA VAL A 403 2.83 -9.46 -11.02
C VAL A 403 2.24 -8.12 -10.60
N TYR A 404 1.41 -7.51 -11.44
CA TYR A 404 0.79 -6.22 -11.13
C TYR A 404 -0.27 -6.30 -10.03
N ILE A 405 -1.04 -7.39 -9.94
CA ILE A 405 -1.94 -7.63 -8.81
C ILE A 405 -1.15 -7.74 -7.51
N GLN A 406 0.01 -8.41 -7.51
CA GLN A 406 0.86 -8.46 -6.33
C GLN A 406 1.51 -7.11 -6.00
N GLN A 407 1.84 -6.28 -6.99
CA GLN A 407 2.24 -4.89 -6.75
C GLN A 407 1.09 -4.10 -6.08
N HIS A 408 -0.13 -4.21 -6.61
CA HIS A 408 -1.32 -3.56 -6.04
C HIS A 408 -1.52 -3.94 -4.56
N ILE A 409 -1.48 -5.23 -4.24
CA ILE A 409 -1.63 -5.72 -2.86
C ILE A 409 -0.45 -5.26 -1.98
N HIS A 410 0.79 -5.35 -2.47
CA HIS A 410 1.96 -4.93 -1.70
C HIS A 410 1.94 -3.43 -1.37
N PHE A 411 1.44 -2.59 -2.28
CA PHE A 411 1.36 -1.15 -2.09
C PHE A 411 0.11 -0.67 -1.33
N THR A 412 -0.63 -1.55 -0.66
CA THR A 412 -1.82 -1.19 0.15
C THR A 412 -1.55 -0.05 1.16
N HIS A 413 -0.36 -0.02 1.79
CA HIS A 413 0.04 1.06 2.72
C HIS A 413 0.87 2.18 2.06
N LEU A 414 1.08 2.09 0.75
CA LEU A 414 1.87 3.01 -0.06
C LEU A 414 1.01 3.53 -1.23
N PRO A 415 -0.03 4.34 -0.96
CA PRO A 415 -1.07 4.67 -1.94
C PRO A 415 -0.54 5.40 -3.18
N ALA A 416 0.51 6.22 -3.04
CA ALA A 416 1.15 6.87 -4.18
C ALA A 416 1.79 5.85 -5.15
N ASP A 417 2.48 4.84 -4.60
CA ASP A 417 3.05 3.75 -5.39
C ASP A 417 1.98 2.84 -5.97
N MET A 418 0.92 2.54 -5.22
CA MET A 418 -0.23 1.79 -5.73
C MET A 418 -0.86 2.52 -6.93
N PHE A 419 -1.10 3.82 -6.81
CA PHE A 419 -1.65 4.65 -7.88
C PHE A 419 -0.74 4.72 -9.10
N SER A 420 0.57 4.90 -8.90
CA SER A 420 1.56 4.88 -10.00
C SER A 420 1.66 3.52 -10.69
N ALA A 421 1.65 2.42 -9.93
CA ALA A 421 1.67 1.07 -10.48
C ALA A 421 0.41 0.78 -11.29
N MET A 422 -0.77 1.15 -10.79
CA MET A 422 -2.04 0.97 -11.51
C MET A 422 -2.12 1.82 -12.78
N ARG A 423 -1.71 3.10 -12.72
CA ARG A 423 -1.67 3.98 -13.91
C ARG A 423 -0.79 3.38 -15.00
N ARG A 424 0.43 2.99 -14.63
CA ARG A 424 1.40 2.51 -15.59
C ARG A 424 1.08 1.12 -16.13
N SER A 425 0.54 0.23 -15.30
CA SER A 425 0.21 -1.12 -15.74
C SER A 425 -1.14 -1.20 -16.43
N GLY A 426 -2.11 -0.36 -16.07
CA GLY A 426 -3.51 -0.53 -16.44
C GLY A 426 -4.18 -1.74 -15.79
N VAL A 427 -3.53 -2.36 -14.80
CA VAL A 427 -3.94 -3.59 -14.11
C VAL A 427 -4.33 -3.25 -12.65
N PRO A 428 -5.39 -3.87 -12.07
CA PRO A 428 -6.18 -4.99 -12.60
C PRO A 428 -6.98 -4.67 -13.87
N THR A 429 -7.31 -5.67 -14.69
CA THR A 429 -8.08 -5.47 -15.94
C THR A 429 -9.58 -5.67 -15.71
N TYR A 430 -10.43 -5.12 -16.57
CA TYR A 430 -11.88 -5.31 -16.45
C TYR A 430 -12.32 -6.78 -16.64
N ASP A 431 -11.60 -7.51 -17.49
CA ASP A 431 -11.88 -8.90 -17.87
C ASP A 431 -11.04 -9.92 -17.07
N SER A 432 -10.31 -9.46 -16.05
CA SER A 432 -9.47 -10.32 -15.22
C SER A 432 -10.28 -11.48 -14.62
N GLU A 433 -9.79 -12.70 -14.85
CA GLU A 433 -10.28 -13.90 -14.15
C GLU A 433 -9.64 -14.06 -12.76
N ILE A 434 -8.66 -13.22 -12.41
CA ILE A 434 -7.91 -13.28 -11.15
C ILE A 434 -8.46 -12.26 -10.16
N LEU A 435 -8.47 -10.98 -10.54
CA LEU A 435 -8.98 -9.88 -9.74
C LEU A 435 -9.51 -8.80 -10.68
N PRO A 436 -10.83 -8.76 -10.98
CA PRO A 436 -11.36 -7.78 -11.93
C PRO A 436 -11.34 -6.35 -11.37
N PHE A 437 -10.93 -5.40 -12.21
CA PHE A 437 -11.10 -3.98 -11.92
C PHE A 437 -12.57 -3.62 -12.02
N LEU A 438 -13.16 -3.25 -10.88
CA LEU A 438 -14.55 -2.86 -10.82
C LEU A 438 -14.71 -1.36 -11.12
N PRO A 439 -15.51 -0.97 -12.13
CA PRO A 439 -15.76 0.45 -12.37
C PRO A 439 -16.53 1.06 -11.20
N PHE A 440 -16.14 2.28 -10.81
CA PHE A 440 -16.81 3.03 -9.75
C PHE A 440 -18.25 3.41 -10.15
N ALA A 441 -18.48 3.77 -11.41
CA ALA A 441 -19.80 3.96 -12.02
C ALA A 441 -19.69 3.86 -13.54
N ASP A 442 -20.83 3.84 -14.23
CA ASP A 442 -20.88 3.89 -15.69
C ASP A 442 -20.15 5.13 -16.20
N ASN A 443 -19.18 4.92 -17.09
CA ASN A 443 -18.34 5.97 -17.68
C ASN A 443 -17.58 6.83 -16.64
N TYR A 444 -17.33 6.31 -15.44
CA TYR A 444 -16.53 7.04 -14.44
C TYR A 444 -15.04 7.00 -14.80
N VAL A 445 -14.47 8.19 -15.02
CA VAL A 445 -13.07 8.34 -15.39
C VAL A 445 -12.26 8.70 -14.15
N LEU A 446 -11.21 7.93 -13.88
CA LEU A 446 -10.27 8.21 -12.79
C LEU A 446 -9.24 9.28 -13.23
N PRO A 447 -9.03 10.34 -12.43
CA PRO A 447 -7.90 11.26 -12.63
C PRO A 447 -6.56 10.51 -12.69
N ARG A 448 -5.65 10.98 -13.55
CA ARG A 448 -4.30 10.40 -13.73
C ARG A 448 -3.19 11.34 -13.28
N ARG A 449 -3.54 12.56 -12.86
CA ARG A 449 -2.68 13.50 -12.15
C ARG A 449 -3.46 14.27 -11.11
N PHE A 450 -2.76 14.97 -10.24
CA PHE A 450 -3.36 15.87 -9.28
C PHE A 450 -3.63 17.23 -9.91
N ASN A 451 -4.60 17.97 -9.38
CA ASN A 451 -4.86 19.34 -9.80
C ASN A 451 -3.70 20.25 -9.37
N VAL A 452 -3.35 21.20 -10.23
CA VAL A 452 -2.39 22.26 -9.94
C VAL A 452 -3.14 23.59 -9.94
N ASN A 453 -2.73 24.52 -9.09
CA ASN A 453 -3.35 25.84 -9.02
C ASN A 453 -2.52 26.85 -9.83
N GLU A 454 -3.20 27.80 -10.45
CA GLU A 454 -2.53 28.96 -11.04
C GLU A 454 -1.75 29.70 -9.95
N PRO A 455 -0.43 29.97 -10.15
CA PRO A 455 0.35 30.70 -9.17
C PRO A 455 -0.17 32.13 -9.02
N LEU A 456 -0.01 32.74 -7.84
CA LEU A 456 -0.34 34.15 -7.65
C LEU A 456 0.64 35.03 -8.41
N GLU A 457 0.18 36.09 -9.08
CA GLU A 457 1.07 37.05 -9.79
C GLU A 457 2.12 37.69 -8.87
N SER A 458 1.88 37.73 -7.56
CA SER A 458 2.83 38.22 -6.56
C SER A 458 3.90 37.21 -6.14
N ASP A 459 3.77 35.94 -6.57
CA ASP A 459 4.77 34.92 -6.34
C ASP A 459 6.02 35.21 -7.20
N LYS A 460 7.21 35.19 -6.57
CA LYS A 460 8.49 35.35 -7.28
C LYS A 460 8.72 34.25 -8.31
N MET A 461 8.07 33.10 -8.13
CA MET A 461 8.14 31.95 -9.02
C MET A 461 7.06 31.95 -10.11
N TYR A 462 6.19 32.97 -10.17
CA TYR A 462 5.01 33.00 -11.04
C TYR A 462 5.28 32.55 -12.47
N ASP A 463 6.21 33.23 -13.17
CA ASP A 463 6.51 32.93 -14.58
C ASP A 463 7.09 31.52 -14.78
N ILE A 464 7.93 31.05 -13.83
CA ILE A 464 8.59 29.73 -13.92
C ILE A 464 7.56 28.61 -13.71
N VAL A 465 6.72 28.73 -12.69
CA VAL A 465 5.69 27.73 -12.37
C VAL A 465 4.64 27.70 -13.48
N LEU A 466 4.19 28.86 -13.96
CA LEU A 466 3.24 28.98 -15.05
C LEU A 466 3.78 28.34 -16.34
N GLU A 467 5.05 28.60 -16.69
CA GLU A 467 5.68 27.99 -17.85
C GLU A 467 5.86 26.47 -17.68
N SER A 468 6.25 26.01 -16.49
CA SER A 468 6.32 24.57 -16.17
C SER A 468 4.99 23.85 -16.38
N TYR A 469 3.86 24.45 -15.98
CA TYR A 469 2.54 23.86 -16.24
C TYR A 469 2.18 23.88 -17.72
N ARG A 470 2.51 24.95 -18.45
CA ARG A 470 2.26 25.05 -19.90
C ARG A 470 3.05 24.00 -20.68
N GLN A 471 4.33 23.78 -20.36
CA GLN A 471 5.17 22.78 -21.01
C GLN A 471 4.65 21.35 -20.81
N GLN A 472 4.03 21.09 -19.66
CA GLN A 472 3.38 19.80 -19.37
C GLN A 472 2.00 19.65 -20.04
N GLY A 473 1.43 20.75 -20.57
CA GLY A 473 0.11 20.77 -21.17
C GLY A 473 -1.02 20.80 -20.14
N TYR A 474 -0.78 21.33 -18.95
CA TYR A 474 -1.76 21.32 -17.87
C TYR A 474 -2.74 22.48 -17.93
N THR A 475 -4.02 22.16 -17.81
CA THR A 475 -5.04 23.09 -17.36
C THR A 475 -4.88 23.32 -15.86
N MET A 476 -4.64 24.57 -15.47
CA MET A 476 -4.54 25.01 -14.08
C MET A 476 -5.93 25.24 -13.46
N SER A 477 -6.00 25.11 -12.13
CA SER A 477 -7.19 25.37 -11.31
C SER A 477 -8.44 24.58 -11.73
N THR A 478 -8.27 23.46 -12.43
CA THR A 478 -9.35 22.58 -12.88
C THR A 478 -9.63 21.46 -11.88
N THR A 479 -10.90 21.11 -11.74
CA THR A 479 -11.38 19.90 -11.05
C THR A 479 -12.12 18.95 -12.00
N ASP A 480 -12.13 19.25 -13.30
CA ASP A 480 -12.72 18.39 -14.33
C ASP A 480 -11.93 17.08 -14.47
N VAL A 481 -12.54 15.98 -14.02
CA VAL A 481 -11.95 14.65 -14.01
C VAL A 481 -11.50 14.17 -15.38
N ASN A 482 -12.18 14.57 -16.46
CA ASN A 482 -11.81 14.17 -17.82
C ASN A 482 -10.49 14.82 -18.23
N ARG A 483 -10.28 16.08 -17.86
CA ARG A 483 -9.01 16.79 -18.08
C ARG A 483 -7.90 16.22 -17.20
N LEU A 484 -8.17 15.98 -15.92
CA LEU A 484 -7.18 15.39 -15.01
C LEU A 484 -6.80 13.95 -15.41
N ASN A 485 -7.64 13.27 -16.18
CA ASN A 485 -7.32 11.96 -16.76
C ASN A 485 -6.52 12.06 -18.06
N SER A 486 -6.91 12.95 -18.98
CA SER A 486 -6.25 13.07 -20.29
C SER A 486 -4.92 13.83 -20.26
N GLU A 487 -4.77 14.79 -19.36
CA GLU A 487 -3.54 15.56 -19.18
C GLU A 487 -2.61 14.82 -18.21
N ARG A 488 -1.78 13.92 -18.73
CA ARG A 488 -0.97 12.99 -17.92
C ARG A 488 0.43 13.53 -17.61
N VAL A 489 1.05 13.04 -16.53
CA VAL A 489 2.49 13.21 -16.30
C VAL A 489 3.29 12.56 -17.44
N TRP A 490 4.52 13.03 -17.68
CA TRP A 490 5.29 12.68 -18.89
C TRP A 490 5.42 11.17 -19.09
N TYR A 491 5.81 10.40 -18.07
CA TYR A 491 6.01 8.95 -18.23
C TYR A 491 4.71 8.16 -18.43
N ASP A 492 3.56 8.76 -18.11
CA ASP A 492 2.24 8.12 -18.13
C ASP A 492 1.47 8.36 -19.45
N LYS A 493 2.02 9.19 -20.35
CA LYS A 493 1.35 9.57 -21.62
C LYS A 493 0.98 8.38 -22.49
N GLU A 494 1.89 7.42 -22.63
CA GLU A 494 1.70 6.22 -23.46
C GLU A 494 1.28 4.98 -22.66
N ALA A 495 0.99 5.14 -21.36
CA ALA A 495 0.50 4.07 -20.51
C ALA A 495 -0.95 3.68 -20.86
N PRO A 496 -1.36 2.42 -20.62
CA PRO A 496 -2.75 2.00 -20.84
C PRO A 496 -3.73 2.74 -19.92
N GLU A 497 -5.00 2.78 -20.31
CA GLU A 497 -6.07 3.20 -19.40
C GLU A 497 -6.22 2.22 -18.24
N PHE A 498 -6.78 2.71 -17.12
CA PHE A 498 -7.15 1.83 -16.01
C PHE A 498 -8.10 0.72 -16.51
N GLY A 499 -7.78 -0.53 -16.18
CA GLY A 499 -8.56 -1.69 -16.57
C GLY A 499 -8.27 -2.22 -17.98
N GLN A 500 -7.39 -1.58 -18.77
CA GLN A 500 -7.12 -1.93 -20.18
C GLN A 500 -5.71 -2.49 -20.42
N GLY A 501 -4.85 -2.52 -19.40
CA GLY A 501 -3.50 -3.05 -19.54
C GLY A 501 -3.43 -4.58 -19.36
N PRO A 502 -2.24 -5.19 -19.30
CA PRO A 502 -0.94 -4.56 -19.54
C PRO A 502 -0.65 -4.34 -21.03
N ASN A 503 0.07 -3.26 -21.37
CA ASN A 503 0.65 -3.10 -22.71
C ASN A 503 1.81 -4.08 -22.86
N LEU A 504 1.74 -4.92 -23.90
CA LEU A 504 2.66 -6.02 -24.19
C LEU A 504 3.87 -5.58 -25.02
#